data_AF-A0A1Y3QN72-F1
#
_entry.id   AF-A0A1Y3QN72-F1
#
_cell.length_a   1.000
_cell.length_b   1.000
_cell.length_c   1.000
_cell.angle_alpha   90.00
_cell.angle_beta   90.00
_cell.angle_gamma   90.00
#
_symmetry.space_group_name_H-M   'P 1'
#
loop_
_entity.id
_entity.type
_entity.pdbx_description
1 polymer ?
#
loop_
_entity_poly.entity_id
_entity_poly.type
_entity_poly.pdbx_seq_one_letter_code
_entity_poly.pdbx_strand_id
1 'polypeptide(L)'
;MLQSQFKRRMSKESIERTMRVLGERAGLRDRLTPHRLRHSLATHLLAAGVPIDVVQTILGHESVATTRVYARTQQAQVEQHYRRVFP
;
A
#
# COMPACT_ATOMS: atom_id res chain seq x y z
N MET A 1 1.05 7.77 -14.46
CA MET A 1 1.81 8.88 -13.85
C MET A 1 0.84 10.05 -13.66
N LEU A 2 0.73 10.66 -12.47
CA LEU A 2 -0.18 11.78 -12.24
C LEU A 2 0.21 12.98 -13.12
N GLN A 3 -0.69 13.42 -13.99
CA GLN A 3 -0.46 14.52 -14.92
C GLN A 3 -1.09 15.81 -14.39
N SER A 4 -0.34 16.90 -14.48
CA SER A 4 -0.82 18.25 -14.22
C SER A 4 -1.83 18.65 -15.30
N GLN A 5 -2.71 19.61 -14.98
CA GLN A 5 -3.64 20.24 -15.93
C GLN A 5 -2.93 20.82 -17.19
N PHE A 6 -1.62 21.03 -17.12
CA PHE A 6 -0.77 21.46 -18.23
C PHE A 6 -0.09 20.30 -18.99
N LYS A 7 -0.58 19.05 -18.88
CA LYS A 7 -0.01 17.82 -19.47
C LYS A 7 1.47 17.56 -19.14
N ARG A 8 1.95 18.09 -18.01
CA ARG A 8 3.31 17.88 -17.47
C ARG A 8 3.28 17.00 -16.23
N ARG A 9 4.42 16.40 -15.86
CA ARG A 9 4.55 15.66 -14.59
C ARG A 9 4.18 16.59 -13.42
N MET A 10 3.34 16.14 -12.51
CA MET A 10 3.02 16.90 -11.30
C MET A 10 4.25 17.01 -10.40
N SER A 11 4.45 18.19 -9.80
CA SER A 11 5.44 18.36 -8.74
C SER A 11 4.98 17.66 -7.46
N LYS A 12 5.92 17.37 -6.57
CA LYS A 12 5.63 16.76 -5.26
C LYS A 12 4.67 17.65 -4.45
N GLU A 13 4.91 18.96 -4.47
CA GLU A 13 4.11 19.97 -3.78
C GLU A 13 2.68 20.01 -4.31
N SER A 14 2.51 19.87 -5.63
CA SER A 14 1.19 19.81 -6.26
C SER A 14 0.40 18.56 -5.83
N ILE A 15 1.07 17.41 -5.74
CA ILE A 15 0.47 16.17 -5.22
C ILE A 15 0.11 16.33 -3.74
N GLU A 16 1.01 16.88 -2.92
CA GLU A 16 0.73 17.11 -1.49
C GLU A 16 -0.44 18.06 -1.26
N ARG A 17 -0.51 19.15 -2.04
CA ARG A 17 -1.64 20.10 -1.99
C ARG A 17 -2.95 19.42 -2.38
N THR A 18 -2.94 18.63 -3.45
CA THR A 18 -4.12 17.89 -3.92
C THR A 18 -4.59 16.89 -2.85
N MET A 19 -3.67 16.14 -2.26
CA MET A 19 -3.98 15.19 -1.19
C MET A 19 -4.56 15.87 0.04
N ARG A 20 -4.04 17.04 0.43
CA ARG A 20 -4.60 17.84 1.53
C ARG A 20 -6.06 18.23 1.24
N VAL A 21 -6.33 18.81 0.07
CA VAL A 21 -7.69 19.21 -0.33
C VAL A 21 -8.63 18.01 -0.35
N LEU A 22 -8.18 16.86 -0.86
CA LEU A 22 -8.97 15.63 -0.85
C LEU A 22 -9.26 15.13 0.57
N GLY A 23 -8.27 15.19 1.47
CA GLY A 23 -8.45 14.80 2.87
C GLY A 23 -9.45 15.70 3.61
N GLU A 24 -9.35 17.01 3.41
CA GLU A 24 -10.29 17.99 3.98
C GLU A 24 -11.72 17.75 3.46
N ARG A 25 -11.89 17.53 2.14
CA ARG A 25 -13.19 17.23 1.53
C ARG A 25 -13.78 15.89 1.99
N ALA A 26 -12.93 14.92 2.31
CA ALA A 26 -13.32 13.63 2.85
C ALA A 26 -13.60 13.66 4.37
N GLY A 27 -13.42 14.82 5.04
CA GLY A 27 -13.63 14.95 6.48
C GLY A 27 -12.59 14.19 7.31
N LEU A 28 -11.41 13.90 6.76
CA LEU A 28 -10.35 13.21 7.48
C LEU A 28 -9.76 14.14 8.54
N ARG A 29 -9.78 13.68 9.80
CA ARG A 29 -9.14 14.40 10.92
C ARG A 29 -7.63 14.51 10.74
N ASP A 30 -7.05 13.46 10.15
CA ASP A 30 -5.62 13.35 9.92
C ASP A 30 -5.21 13.77 8.50
N ARG A 31 -4.00 14.31 8.37
CA ARG A 31 -3.43 14.68 7.07
C ARG A 31 -3.35 13.48 6.12
N LEU A 32 -4.07 13.55 5.01
CA LEU A 32 -3.95 12.59 3.91
C LEU A 32 -2.64 12.80 3.14
N THR A 33 -1.87 11.72 2.96
CA THR A 33 -0.63 11.73 2.17
C THR A 33 -0.54 10.48 1.30
N PRO A 34 0.27 10.49 0.22
CA PRO A 34 0.48 9.30 -0.61
C PRO A 34 1.02 8.10 0.19
N HIS A 35 1.86 8.34 1.20
CA HIS A 35 2.39 7.28 2.05
C HIS A 35 1.30 6.65 2.94
N ARG A 36 0.40 7.46 3.51
CA ARG A 36 -0.74 6.94 4.30
C ARG A 36 -1.69 6.13 3.45
N LEU A 37 -2.01 6.57 2.23
CA LEU A 37 -2.82 5.79 1.29
C LEU A 37 -2.17 4.44 0.95
N ARG A 38 -0.86 4.43 0.67
CA ARG A 38 -0.10 3.19 0.43
C ARG A 38 -0.16 2.26 1.65
N HIS A 39 0.00 2.80 2.85
CA HIS A 39 -0.07 2.03 4.09
C HIS A 39 -1.47 1.44 4.30
N SER A 40 -2.52 2.25 4.17
CA SER A 40 -3.91 1.76 4.29
C SER A 40 -4.23 0.66 3.30
N LEU A 41 -3.78 0.78 2.05
CA LEU A 41 -3.94 -0.26 1.03
C LEU A 41 -3.19 -1.54 1.41
N ALA A 42 -1.93 -1.43 1.85
CA ALA A 42 -1.13 -2.59 2.29
C ALA A 42 -1.83 -3.33 3.44
N THR A 43 -2.24 -2.59 4.47
CA THR A 43 -2.92 -3.16 5.64
C THR A 43 -4.24 -3.83 5.24
N HIS A 44 -5.01 -3.22 4.35
CA HIS A 44 -6.28 -3.80 3.90
C HIS A 44 -6.08 -5.10 3.13
N LEU A 45 -5.11 -5.15 2.22
CA LEU A 45 -4.80 -6.35 1.44
C LEU A 45 -4.25 -7.48 2.32
N LEU A 46 -3.36 -7.17 3.24
CA LEU A 46 -2.82 -8.16 4.19
C LEU A 46 -3.90 -8.69 5.12
N ALA A 47 -4.80 -7.83 5.61
CA ALA A 47 -5.93 -8.26 6.44
C ALA A 47 -6.93 -9.16 5.68
N ALA A 48 -7.04 -8.98 4.36
CA ALA A 48 -7.83 -9.85 3.48
C ALA A 48 -7.14 -11.19 3.15
N GLY A 49 -5.93 -11.44 3.67
CA GLY A 49 -5.16 -12.66 3.42
C GLY A 49 -4.46 -12.67 2.06
N VAL A 50 -4.30 -11.52 1.42
CA VAL A 50 -3.54 -11.42 0.16
C VAL A 50 -2.06 -11.69 0.47
N PRO A 51 -1.41 -12.63 -0.25
CA PRO A 51 0.00 -12.92 -0.07
C PRO A 51 0.89 -11.67 -0.19
N ILE A 52 1.88 -11.54 0.70
CA ILE A 52 2.73 -10.35 0.80
C ILE A 52 3.47 -10.02 -0.50
N ASP A 53 3.85 -11.03 -1.27
CA ASP A 53 4.46 -10.90 -2.59
C ASP A 53 3.50 -10.26 -3.60
N VAL A 54 2.22 -10.68 -3.59
CA VAL A 54 1.16 -10.05 -4.41
C VAL A 54 0.92 -8.60 -3.98
N VAL A 55 0.87 -8.33 -2.67
CA VAL A 55 0.76 -6.96 -2.15
C VAL A 55 1.94 -6.09 -2.59
N GLN A 56 3.16 -6.62 -2.58
CA GLN A 56 4.36 -5.90 -3.03
C GLN A 56 4.31 -5.56 -4.52
N THR A 57 3.86 -6.48 -5.36
CA THR A 57 3.64 -6.23 -6.79
C THR A 57 2.61 -5.10 -7.01
N ILE A 58 1.48 -5.14 -6.29
CA ILE A 58 0.42 -4.11 -6.38
C ILE A 58 0.94 -2.73 -5.98
N LEU A 59 1.80 -2.63 -4.96
CA LEU A 59 2.33 -1.36 -4.46
C LEU A 59 3.48 -0.78 -5.29
N GLY A 60 3.98 -1.55 -6.27
CA GLY A 60 4.94 -1.10 -7.28
C GLY A 60 6.35 -0.87 -6.73
N HIS A 61 6.81 -1.69 -5.78
CA HIS A 61 8.21 -1.65 -5.36
C HIS A 61 9.10 -2.17 -6.49
N GLU A 62 9.77 -1.25 -7.21
CA GLU A 62 10.73 -1.50 -8.29
C GLU A 62 11.99 -2.29 -7.83
N SER A 63 12.12 -2.55 -6.52
CA SER A 63 13.25 -3.28 -5.95
C SER A 63 12.78 -4.47 -5.13
N VAL A 64 12.78 -5.64 -5.77
CA VAL A 64 12.82 -6.98 -5.18
C VAL A 64 14.25 -7.24 -4.65
N ALA A 65 14.78 -6.36 -3.79
CA ALA A 65 16.13 -6.52 -3.24
C ALA A 65 16.18 -6.92 -1.75
N THR A 66 15.07 -7.29 -1.13
CA THR A 66 15.06 -7.85 0.24
C THR A 66 14.10 -9.04 0.39
N THR A 67 14.13 -9.92 -0.62
CA THR A 67 13.36 -11.18 -0.68
C THR A 67 13.70 -12.20 0.44
N ARG A 68 14.75 -11.97 1.24
CA ARG A 68 15.17 -12.93 2.30
C ARG A 68 14.61 -12.66 3.71
N VAL A 69 14.02 -11.50 3.99
CA VAL A 69 13.56 -11.18 5.35
C VAL A 69 12.11 -11.61 5.61
N TYR A 70 11.24 -11.57 4.60
CA TYR A 70 9.81 -11.84 4.78
C TYR A 70 9.43 -13.33 4.80
N ALA A 71 10.31 -14.22 4.35
CA ALA A 71 10.10 -15.67 4.46
C ALA A 71 10.02 -16.14 5.93
N ARG A 72 10.65 -15.44 6.87
CA ARG A 72 10.60 -15.78 8.31
C ARG A 72 9.29 -15.36 8.98
N THR A 73 8.63 -14.31 8.51
CA THR A 73 7.42 -13.77 9.17
C THR A 73 6.16 -14.55 8.84
N GLN A 74 6.20 -15.45 7.85
CA GLN A 74 5.05 -16.30 7.47
C GLN A 74 4.85 -17.53 8.36
N GLN A 75 5.80 -17.94 9.21
CA GLN A 75 5.62 -19.17 10.02
C GLN A 75 4.39 -19.13 10.93
N ALA A 76 4.00 -17.95 11.44
CA ALA A 76 2.81 -17.82 12.30
C ALA A 76 1.47 -17.87 11.52
N GLN A 77 1.48 -17.59 10.21
CA GLN A 77 0.25 -17.58 9.38
C GLN A 77 0.08 -18.86 8.54
N VAL A 78 1.18 -19.58 8.27
CA VAL A 78 1.17 -20.85 7.56
C VAL A 78 0.29 -21.88 8.28
N GLU A 79 0.40 -21.98 9.62
CA GLU A 79 -0.40 -22.94 10.38
C GLU A 79 -1.91 -22.61 10.35
N GLN A 80 -2.25 -21.32 10.38
CA GLN A 80 -3.65 -20.87 10.32
C GLN A 80 -4.27 -21.07 8.93
N HIS A 81 -3.47 -20.94 7.86
CA HIS A 81 -3.92 -21.24 6.50
C HIS A 81 -3.97 -22.74 6.21
N TYR A 82 -2.99 -23.51 6.69
CA TYR A 82 -2.99 -24.97 6.54
C TYR A 82 -4.25 -25.58 7.17
N ARG A 83 -4.57 -25.23 8.41
CA ARG A 83 -5.80 -25.69 9.10
C ARG A 83 -7.11 -25.25 8.42
N ARG A 84 -7.06 -24.20 7.60
CA ARG A 84 -8.25 -23.70 6.88
C ARG A 84 -8.48 -24.43 5.55
N VAL A 85 -7.42 -24.89 4.91
CA VAL A 85 -7.47 -25.56 3.59
C VAL A 85 -7.49 -27.07 3.73
N PHE A 86 -6.83 -27.61 4.75
CA PHE A 86 -6.76 -29.04 5.05
C PHE A 86 -7.23 -29.24 6.51
N PRO A 87 -8.47 -29.70 6.74
CA PRO A 87 -8.94 -30.07 8.08
C PRO A 87 -8.23 -31.30 8.64
#